data_AF-A0A101MID1-F1
#
_entry.id   AF-A0A101MID1-F1
#
_cell.length_a   1.000
_cell.length_b   1.000
_cell.length_c   1.000
_cell.angle_alpha   90.00
_cell.angle_beta   90.00
_cell.angle_gamma   90.00
#
_symmetry.space_group_name_H-M   'P 1'
#
loop_
_entity.id
_entity.type
_entity.pdbx_description
1 polymer ?
#
loop_
_entity_poly.entity_id
_entity_poly.type
_entity_poly.pdbx_seq_one_letter_code
_entity_poly.pdbx_strand_id
1 'polypeptide(L)'
;MRVQASPFVTRNHHIPDPCDDGKGYCWVSVILLPDAKNGTYSDEAIMLFAIRKCKDGQTAMTHQPLHGLGDHCISLPVKWNTPRQNLRTVRDQAAALASWWLVQIRENSVTIDQEMVFDNRTMGGFKNMLDVIPPEWEKPEYSD
;
A
#
# COMPACT_ATOMS: atom_id res chain seq x y z
N MET A 1 16.94 -7.36 5.35
CA MET A 1 15.57 -7.34 4.82
C MET A 1 15.15 -5.88 4.71
N ARG A 2 14.78 -5.38 3.53
CA ARG A 2 14.24 -4.01 3.41
C ARG A 2 12.73 -4.13 3.51
N VAL A 3 12.20 -3.54 4.56
CA VAL A 3 10.76 -3.39 4.78
C VAL A 3 10.45 -1.97 4.33
N GLN A 4 9.29 -1.75 3.73
CA GLN A 4 8.76 -0.41 3.48
C GLN A 4 7.53 -0.21 4.38
N ALA A 5 7.33 1.01 4.90
CA ALA A 5 6.09 1.32 5.61
C ALA A 5 4.97 1.43 4.58
N SER A 6 3.80 0.83 4.83
CA SER A 6 2.64 1.07 3.99
C SER A 6 2.04 2.44 4.30
N PRO A 7 1.30 3.05 3.34
CA PRO A 7 0.58 4.30 3.57
C PRO A 7 -0.58 4.13 4.55
N PHE A 8 -0.93 2.90 4.95
CA PHE A 8 -1.96 2.62 5.94
C PHE A 8 -1.34 2.58 7.33
N VAL A 9 -1.92 3.34 8.25
CA VAL A 9 -1.43 3.48 9.62
C VAL A 9 -2.56 3.23 10.61
N THR A 10 -2.22 2.57 11.70
CA THR A 10 -3.09 2.56 12.88
C THR A 10 -2.78 3.80 13.72
N ARG A 11 -3.60 4.10 14.74
CA ARG A 11 -3.37 5.25 15.63
C ARG A 11 -1.98 5.30 16.27
N ASN A 12 -1.33 4.15 16.41
CA ASN A 12 -0.08 4.03 17.16
C ASN A 12 1.11 3.59 16.30
N HIS A 13 0.90 3.00 15.12
CA HIS A 13 1.98 2.36 14.34
C HIS A 13 1.69 2.31 12.83
N HIS A 14 2.77 2.34 12.05
CA HIS A 14 2.74 2.02 10.62
C HIS A 14 2.49 0.54 10.40
N ILE A 15 1.61 0.24 9.45
CA ILE A 15 1.42 -1.14 8.99
C ILE A 15 2.52 -1.42 7.98
N PRO A 16 3.31 -2.48 8.16
CA PRO A 16 4.42 -2.73 7.27
C PRO A 16 3.94 -3.40 5.97
N ASP A 17 4.58 -3.06 4.86
CA ASP A 17 4.32 -3.70 3.58
C ASP A 17 4.94 -5.10 3.50
N PRO A 18 4.34 -6.05 2.77
CA PRO A 18 4.98 -7.31 2.47
C PRO A 18 6.33 -7.08 1.78
N CYS A 19 7.34 -7.87 2.17
CA CYS A 19 8.75 -7.61 1.89
C CYS A 19 9.05 -7.24 0.42
N ASP A 20 9.91 -6.24 0.22
CA ASP A 20 10.28 -5.69 -1.09
C ASP A 20 11.09 -6.65 -1.98
N ASP A 21 11.48 -7.83 -1.51
CA ASP A 21 12.26 -8.78 -2.31
C ASP A 21 11.42 -9.50 -3.39
N GLY A 22 10.13 -9.17 -3.49
CA GLY A 22 9.32 -9.34 -4.68
C GLY A 22 8.99 -10.79 -5.04
N LYS A 23 9.38 -11.77 -4.20
CA LYS A 23 9.03 -13.17 -4.44
C LYS A 23 7.57 -13.40 -4.07
N GLY A 24 6.74 -13.46 -5.11
CA GLY A 24 5.33 -13.81 -4.97
C GLY A 24 4.37 -12.64 -4.84
N TYR A 25 4.81 -11.40 -5.02
CA TYR A 25 3.95 -10.22 -5.03
C TYR A 25 4.12 -9.36 -6.29
N CYS A 26 3.04 -8.66 -6.65
CA CYS A 26 2.96 -7.60 -7.62
C CYS A 26 2.36 -6.38 -6.94
N TRP A 27 2.86 -5.19 -7.25
CA TRP A 27 2.35 -3.94 -6.71
C TRP A 27 1.44 -3.28 -7.72
N VAL A 28 0.17 -3.12 -7.36
CA VAL A 28 -0.79 -2.35 -8.14
C VAL A 28 -0.84 -0.94 -7.60
N SER A 29 -0.23 -0.01 -8.31
CA SER A 29 -0.13 1.39 -7.92
C SER A 29 -1.20 2.22 -8.61
N VAL A 30 -2.00 2.92 -7.79
CA VAL A 30 -2.93 3.94 -8.25
C VAL A 30 -2.28 5.30 -8.09
N ILE A 31 -1.97 5.95 -9.22
CA ILE A 31 -1.52 7.34 -9.24
C ILE A 31 -2.73 8.22 -8.92
N LEU A 32 -2.62 8.98 -7.83
CA LEU A 32 -3.60 9.97 -7.41
C LEU A 32 -3.41 11.26 -8.20
N LEU A 33 -4.35 12.20 -8.06
CA LEU A 33 -4.26 13.46 -8.80
C LEU A 33 -2.95 14.18 -8.40
N PRO A 34 -2.08 14.58 -9.35
CA PRO A 34 -0.80 15.21 -9.04
C PRO A 34 -0.93 16.50 -8.22
N ASP A 35 -2.05 17.20 -8.39
CA ASP A 35 -2.34 18.45 -7.67
C ASP A 35 -2.95 18.21 -6.28
N ALA A 36 -3.28 16.95 -5.94
CA ALA A 36 -3.79 16.59 -4.63
C ALA A 36 -2.68 16.75 -3.58
N LYS A 37 -3.02 17.41 -2.48
CA LYS A 37 -2.14 17.63 -1.34
C LYS A 37 -2.68 16.93 -0.11
N ASN A 38 -1.81 16.68 0.86
CA ASN A 38 -2.22 16.23 2.18
C ASN A 38 -3.38 17.09 2.73
N GLY A 39 -4.42 16.43 3.23
CA GLY A 39 -5.62 17.04 3.81
C GLY A 39 -6.65 17.55 2.79
N THR A 40 -6.38 17.43 1.48
CA THR A 40 -7.33 17.86 0.43
C THR A 40 -8.54 16.93 0.36
N TYR A 41 -8.33 15.64 0.59
CA TYR A 41 -9.35 14.61 0.47
C TYR A 41 -9.41 13.78 1.74
N SER A 42 -10.60 13.29 2.10
CA SER A 42 -10.72 12.30 3.16
C SER A 42 -10.12 10.96 2.71
N ASP A 43 -9.63 10.18 3.67
CA ASP A 43 -9.11 8.83 3.41
C ASP A 43 -10.13 7.95 2.68
N GLU A 44 -11.41 8.07 3.04
CA GLU A 44 -12.51 7.40 2.35
C GLU A 44 -12.60 7.81 0.87
N ALA A 45 -12.50 9.11 0.56
CA ALA A 45 -12.56 9.59 -0.83
C ALA A 45 -11.35 9.08 -1.65
N ILE A 46 -10.17 9.05 -1.04
CA ILE A 46 -8.95 8.51 -1.65
C ILE A 46 -9.14 7.02 -1.98
N MET A 47 -9.67 6.22 -1.04
CA MET A 47 -9.88 4.79 -1.27
C MET A 47 -10.99 4.50 -2.28
N LEU A 48 -12.09 5.27 -2.28
CA LEU A 48 -13.13 5.15 -3.30
C LEU A 48 -12.57 5.41 -4.71
N PHE A 49 -11.68 6.42 -4.83
CA PHE A 49 -10.97 6.69 -6.07
C PHE A 49 -10.04 5.54 -6.47
N ALA A 50 -9.27 4.99 -5.52
CA ALA A 50 -8.37 3.87 -5.76
C ALA A 50 -9.12 2.61 -6.25
N ILE A 51 -10.25 2.26 -5.62
CA ILE A 51 -11.11 1.14 -6.03
C ILE A 51 -11.59 1.33 -7.47
N ARG A 52 -12.05 2.54 -7.82
CA ARG A 52 -12.51 2.85 -9.18
C ARG A 52 -11.37 2.69 -10.20
N LYS A 53 -10.19 3.25 -9.93
CA LYS A 53 -9.03 3.15 -10.81
C LYS A 53 -8.58 1.72 -11.03
N CYS A 54 -8.61 0.88 -10.00
CA CYS A 54 -8.32 -0.55 -10.13
C CYS A 54 -9.32 -1.25 -11.07
N LYS A 55 -10.62 -1.01 -10.87
CA LYS A 55 -11.70 -1.60 -11.71
C LYS A 55 -11.63 -1.12 -13.17
N ASP A 56 -11.28 0.14 -13.38
CA ASP A 56 -11.14 0.76 -14.71
C ASP A 56 -9.80 0.38 -15.39
N GLY A 57 -8.91 -0.33 -14.68
CA GLY A 57 -7.61 -0.76 -15.17
C GLY A 57 -6.57 0.36 -15.32
N GLN A 58 -6.83 1.52 -14.71
CA GLN A 58 -5.97 2.70 -14.73
C GLN A 58 -4.95 2.66 -13.60
N THR A 59 -4.08 1.64 -13.64
CA THR A 59 -3.10 1.33 -12.60
C THR A 59 -1.74 1.00 -13.21
N ALA A 60 -0.66 1.36 -12.51
CA ALA A 60 0.67 0.84 -12.80
C ALA A 60 0.87 -0.50 -12.08
N MET A 61 1.60 -1.43 -12.69
CA MET A 61 1.98 -2.70 -12.07
C MET A 61 3.50 -2.79 -12.01
N THR A 62 4.04 -2.91 -10.80
CA THR A 62 5.48 -2.84 -10.52
C THR A 62 5.91 -3.97 -9.60
N HIS A 63 7.23 -4.22 -9.56
CA HIS A 63 7.82 -5.21 -8.64
C HIS A 63 8.05 -4.67 -7.22
N GLN A 64 7.92 -3.37 -7.04
CA GLN A 64 8.09 -2.67 -5.76
C GLN A 64 6.98 -1.62 -5.59
N PRO A 65 6.66 -1.20 -4.35
CA PRO A 65 5.74 -0.10 -4.13
C PRO A 65 6.31 1.24 -4.64
N LEU A 66 5.43 2.14 -5.05
CA LEU A 66 5.75 3.50 -5.53
C LEU A 66 5.40 4.59 -4.50
N HIS A 67 4.52 4.29 -3.53
CA HIS A 67 4.06 5.25 -2.53
C HIS A 67 5.18 5.76 -1.58
N GLY A 68 6.34 5.09 -1.55
CA GLY A 68 7.52 5.51 -0.78
C GLY A 68 8.53 6.32 -1.61
N LEU A 69 8.24 6.51 -2.90
CA LEU A 69 9.10 7.21 -3.86
C LEU A 69 8.63 8.64 -4.17
N GLY A 70 7.52 9.08 -3.55
CA GLY A 70 6.95 10.41 -3.76
C GLY A 70 6.06 10.54 -5.00
N ASP A 71 5.61 9.43 -5.59
CA ASP A 71 4.86 9.42 -6.86
C ASP A 71 3.36 9.74 -6.72
N HIS A 72 2.93 10.42 -5.64
CA HIS A 72 1.52 10.77 -5.39
C HIS A 72 0.58 9.56 -5.57
N CYS A 73 0.89 8.43 -4.92
CA CYS A 73 0.20 7.17 -5.23
C CYS A 73 -0.04 6.29 -4.01
N ILE A 74 -0.96 5.34 -4.16
CA ILE A 74 -1.13 4.21 -3.25
C ILE A 74 -0.81 2.93 -4.00
N SER A 75 0.24 2.23 -3.55
CA SER A 75 0.57 0.88 -4.02
C SER A 75 -0.07 -0.18 -3.14
N LEU A 76 -0.78 -1.10 -3.78
CA LEU A 76 -1.49 -2.21 -3.15
C LEU A 76 -0.76 -3.52 -3.47
N PRO A 77 -0.33 -4.29 -2.46
CA PRO A 77 0.32 -5.57 -2.70
C PRO A 77 -0.69 -6.63 -3.11
N VAL A 78 -0.40 -7.33 -4.20
CA VAL A 78 -1.21 -8.45 -4.70
C VAL A 78 -0.32 -9.69 -4.81
N LYS A 79 -0.71 -10.77 -4.15
CA LYS A 79 0.02 -12.04 -4.21
C LYS A 79 -0.19 -12.71 -5.57
N TRP A 80 0.90 -13.18 -6.19
CA TRP A 80 0.83 -14.06 -7.35
C TRP A 80 0.30 -15.43 -6.91
N ASN A 81 -0.90 -15.77 -7.38
CA ASN A 81 -1.47 -17.10 -7.14
C ASN A 81 -0.92 -18.15 -8.12
N THR A 82 -0.44 -17.71 -9.29
CA THR A 82 0.17 -18.57 -10.31
C THR A 82 1.29 -17.84 -11.05
N PRO A 83 2.25 -18.55 -11.69
CA PRO A 83 3.30 -17.93 -12.49
C PRO A 83 2.81 -17.11 -13.71
N ARG A 84 1.54 -17.31 -14.14
CA ARG A 84 0.92 -16.63 -15.28
C ARG A 84 -0.50 -16.18 -14.93
N GLN A 85 -0.61 -15.32 -13.93
CA GLN A 85 -1.90 -14.78 -13.53
C GLN A 85 -2.37 -13.70 -14.49
N ASN A 86 -3.68 -13.71 -14.79
CA ASN A 86 -4.30 -12.72 -15.65
C ASN A 86 -4.27 -11.32 -15.00
N LEU A 87 -3.84 -10.29 -15.75
CA LEU A 87 -3.74 -8.91 -15.28
C LEU A 87 -5.08 -8.34 -14.79
N ARG A 88 -6.21 -8.79 -15.37
CA ARG A 88 -7.55 -8.45 -14.89
C ARG A 88 -7.78 -8.99 -13.48
N THR A 89 -7.43 -10.25 -13.25
CA THR A 89 -7.53 -10.88 -11.93
C THR A 89 -6.66 -10.17 -10.90
N VAL A 90 -5.44 -9.75 -11.27
CA VAL A 90 -4.56 -8.96 -10.39
C VAL A 90 -5.22 -7.64 -9.97
N ARG A 91 -5.83 -6.92 -10.93
CA ARG A 91 -6.56 -5.68 -10.65
C ARG A 91 -7.83 -5.89 -9.83
N ASP A 92 -8.57 -6.97 -10.08
CA ASP A 92 -9.75 -7.33 -9.29
C ASP A 92 -9.36 -7.62 -7.83
N GLN A 93 -8.22 -8.27 -7.60
CA GLN A 93 -7.66 -8.49 -6.26
C GLN A 93 -7.22 -7.18 -5.60
N ALA A 94 -6.55 -6.29 -6.32
CA ALA A 94 -6.21 -4.97 -5.79
C ALA A 94 -7.45 -4.16 -5.42
N ALA A 95 -8.51 -4.19 -6.24
CA ALA A 95 -9.77 -3.54 -5.94
C ALA A 95 -10.45 -4.12 -4.69
N ALA A 96 -10.38 -5.45 -4.49
CA ALA A 96 -10.87 -6.11 -3.29
C ALA A 96 -10.08 -5.69 -2.05
N LEU A 97 -8.74 -5.63 -2.12
CA LEU A 97 -7.89 -5.16 -1.04
C LEU A 97 -8.17 -3.69 -0.69
N ALA A 98 -8.30 -2.82 -1.70
CA ALA A 98 -8.68 -1.42 -1.49
C ALA A 98 -10.06 -1.29 -0.82
N SER A 99 -11.01 -2.16 -1.16
CA SER A 99 -12.33 -2.20 -0.52
C SER A 99 -12.25 -2.64 0.94
N TRP A 100 -11.37 -3.59 1.26
CA TRP A 100 -11.11 -4.01 2.63
C TRP A 100 -10.52 -2.86 3.47
N TRP A 101 -9.52 -2.15 2.96
CA TRP A 101 -8.97 -0.97 3.62
C TRP A 101 -10.00 0.14 3.83
N LEU A 102 -10.90 0.36 2.85
CA LEU A 102 -12.00 1.31 3.01
C LEU A 102 -12.91 0.95 4.19
N VAL A 103 -13.20 -0.34 4.41
CA VAL A 103 -13.96 -0.79 5.58
C VAL A 103 -13.22 -0.43 6.87
N GLN A 104 -11.91 -0.72 6.94
CA GLN A 104 -11.08 -0.40 8.11
C GLN A 104 -11.02 1.11 8.41
N ILE A 105 -10.97 1.94 7.36
CA ILE A 105 -11.02 3.41 7.49
C ILE A 105 -12.37 3.88 8.03
N ARG A 106 -13.48 3.34 7.50
CA ARG A 106 -14.84 3.67 7.97
C ARG A 106 -15.07 3.25 9.43
N GLU A 107 -14.42 2.17 9.86
CA GLU A 107 -14.44 1.70 11.25
C GLU A 107 -13.51 2.52 12.18
N ASN A 108 -12.76 3.49 11.64
CA ASN A 108 -11.74 4.27 12.32
C ASN A 108 -10.61 3.42 12.94
N SER A 109 -10.40 2.21 12.41
CA SER A 109 -9.32 1.31 12.81
C SER A 109 -7.98 1.74 12.18
N VAL A 110 -8.04 2.35 11.00
CA VAL A 110 -6.89 2.70 10.16
C VAL A 110 -7.13 4.07 9.53
N THR A 111 -6.07 4.84 9.31
CA THR A 111 -6.05 6.06 8.49
C THR A 111 -4.98 5.95 7.42
N ILE A 112 -4.99 6.87 6.46
CA ILE A 112 -3.92 7.00 5.47
C ILE A 112 -2.92 8.04 5.97
N ASP A 113 -1.64 7.69 5.99
CA ASP A 113 -0.57 8.68 6.09
C ASP A 113 -0.51 9.46 4.77
N GLN A 114 -1.27 10.56 4.72
CA GLN A 114 -1.34 11.42 3.56
C GLN A 114 -0.04 12.20 3.32
N GLU A 115 0.82 12.37 4.33
CA GLU A 115 2.15 12.96 4.13
C GLU A 115 3.03 11.99 3.35
N MET A 116 2.97 10.69 3.66
CA MET A 116 3.63 9.66 2.87
C MET A 116 3.13 9.63 1.42
N VAL A 117 1.81 9.78 1.22
CA VAL A 117 1.20 9.68 -0.10
C VAL A 117 1.43 10.93 -0.96
N PHE A 118 1.31 12.14 -0.41
CA PHE A 118 1.29 13.38 -1.19
C PHE A 118 2.48 14.30 -0.99
N ASP A 119 3.24 14.16 0.10
CA ASP A 119 4.38 15.05 0.34
C ASP A 119 5.67 14.45 -0.22
N ASN A 120 6.45 15.27 -0.91
CA ASN A 120 7.76 14.90 -1.43
C ASN A 120 8.77 14.72 -0.30
N ARG A 121 8.70 13.59 0.41
CA ARG A 121 9.70 13.24 1.44
C ARG A 121 10.95 12.67 0.78
N THR A 122 12.10 13.07 1.29
CA THR A 122 13.37 12.38 1.02
C THR A 122 13.30 11.00 1.66
N MET A 123 13.73 9.95 0.94
CA MET A 123 13.73 8.53 1.36
C MET A 123 14.31 8.26 2.78
N GLY A 124 15.04 9.20 3.38
CA GLY A 124 15.55 9.11 4.75
C GLY A 124 14.46 9.07 5.83
N GLY A 125 13.30 9.69 5.62
CA GLY A 125 12.21 9.69 6.62
C GLY A 125 11.55 8.32 6.80
N PHE A 126 11.45 7.53 5.73
CA PHE A 126 10.86 6.19 5.76
C PHE A 126 11.73 5.17 6.52
N LYS A 127 13.06 5.37 6.54
CA LYS A 127 13.98 4.48 7.27
C LYS A 127 13.71 4.46 8.78
N ASN A 128 13.30 5.60 9.35
CA ASN A 128 13.06 5.73 10.79
C ASN A 128 11.63 5.30 11.21
N MET A 129 10.72 5.08 10.24
CA MET A 129 9.35 4.62 10.53
C MET A 129 9.26 3.11 10.83
N LEU A 130 10.33 2.37 10.51
CA LEU A 130 10.40 0.92 10.62
C LEU A 130 11.26 0.45 11.80
N ASP A 131 11.68 1.37 12.67
CA ASP A 131 12.46 1.05 13.88
C ASP A 131 11.68 0.19 14.90
N VAL A 132 10.43 -0.15 14.60
CA VAL A 132 9.63 -1.14 15.32
C VAL A 132 9.26 -2.27 14.34
N ILE A 133 10.15 -3.27 14.24
CA ILE A 133 9.79 -4.55 13.62
C ILE A 133 8.75 -5.20 14.55
N PRO A 134 7.51 -5.48 14.10
CA PRO A 134 6.55 -6.21 14.93
C PRO A 134 7.19 -7.55 15.34
N PRO A 135 7.17 -7.93 16.64
CA PRO A 135 7.82 -9.15 17.14
C PRO A 135 7.37 -10.44 16.41
N GLU A 136 6.23 -10.36 15.75
CA GLU A 136 5.52 -11.42 15.04
C GLU A 136 6.20 -11.79 13.70
N TRP A 137 7.06 -10.91 13.18
CA TRP A 137 7.82 -11.12 11.95
C TRP A 137 9.16 -11.84 12.14
N GLU A 138 9.64 -11.98 13.38
CA GLU A 138 10.82 -12.80 13.69
C GLU A 138 10.49 -14.25 14.05
N LYS A 139 9.21 -14.64 14.05
CA LYS A 139 8.86 -16.04 14.23
C LYS A 139 9.02 -16.76 12.88
N PRO A 140 10.02 -17.63 12.69
CA PRO A 140 9.95 -18.59 11.61
C PRO A 140 8.68 -19.42 11.86
N GLU A 141 7.69 -19.30 10.98
CA GLU A 141 6.75 -20.40 10.82
C GLU A 141 7.62 -21.62 10.50
N TYR A 142 7.46 -22.66 11.32
CA TYR A 142 8.28 -23.87 11.41
C TYR A 142 9.55 -23.75 12.25
N SER A 143 9.37 -24.06 13.54
CA SER A 143 10.34 -24.83 14.32
C SER A 143 9.58 -26.04 14.87
N ASP A 144 9.91 -27.19 14.27
CA ASP A 144 9.48 -28.59 14.50
C ASP A 144 7.98 -28.95 14.46
#